data_AF-A0A843B319-F1
#
_entry.id   AF-A0A843B319-F1
#
_cell.length_a   1.000
_cell.length_b   1.000
_cell.length_c   1.000
_cell.angle_alpha   90.00
_cell.angle_beta   90.00
_cell.angle_gamma   90.00
#
_symmetry.space_group_name_H-M   'P 1'
#
loop_
_entity.id
_entity.type
_entity.pdbx_description
1 polymer ?
#
loop_
_entity_poly.entity_id
_entity_poly.type
_entity_poly.pdbx_seq_one_letter_code
_entity_poly.pdbx_strand_id
1 'polypeptide(L)'
;MRLKKQYLALIVVVMLVLTGLLASWIVGSVQGAKVAYVAVRADKSEFGMDENVTFSLVPLSQDVQFTVSGEHDSAGVYIVRLADDIDPDTYLDDSNAVQNISVRARSDHEPVIPIPRYNSSGEPMRMSWNRTIPQYDAERGGYVWYKATEGTYLLYPVYQWEYGHATKFMLERASIFHLDGLRVDHDISLDDSVFTVRTEFSLPEGAGPMSGLFTTILPRNPDTFNSTMTYHNETVELVPGQTTTVTITYPASGSYGPVTTSMSAFLIVGDITYAFGFWPYIIYDHVNNNTEVRYVQY
;
A
#
# COMPACT_ATOMS: atom_id res chain seq x y z
N MET A 1 -0.32 36.99 56.21
CA MET A 1 0.63 37.84 55.47
C MET A 1 -0.17 38.70 54.49
N ARG A 2 -0.44 39.97 54.82
CA ARG A 2 -1.22 40.89 53.95
C ARG A 2 -0.26 41.49 52.92
N LEU A 3 -0.21 40.95 51.71
CA LEU A 3 0.49 41.61 50.60
C LEU A 3 -0.11 43.02 50.44
N LYS A 4 0.72 44.06 50.59
CA LYS A 4 0.29 45.45 50.35
C LYS A 4 -0.25 45.52 48.92
N LYS A 5 -1.39 46.20 48.72
CA LYS A 5 -2.10 46.32 47.42
C LYS A 5 -1.16 46.68 46.25
N GLN A 6 -0.07 47.37 46.53
CA GLN A 6 1.00 47.73 45.58
C GLN A 6 1.74 46.51 45.00
N TYR A 7 2.01 45.48 45.81
CA TYR A 7 2.65 44.24 45.33
C TYR A 7 1.68 43.37 44.53
N LEU A 8 0.39 43.38 44.89
CA LEU A 8 -0.64 42.69 44.11
C LEU A 8 -0.76 43.29 42.70
N ALA A 9 -0.78 44.63 42.60
CA ALA A 9 -0.81 45.32 41.31
C ALA A 9 0.43 45.02 40.46
N LEU A 10 1.62 44.99 41.07
CA LEU A 10 2.87 44.63 40.39
C LEU A 10 2.81 43.19 39.82
N ILE A 11 2.35 42.23 40.63
CA ILE A 11 2.22 40.82 40.22
C ILE A 11 1.25 40.66 39.05
N VAL A 12 0.10 41.35 39.09
CA VAL A 12 -0.90 41.30 38.02
C VAL A 12 -0.35 41.88 36.71
N VAL A 13 0.37 43.00 36.78
CA VAL A 13 1.01 43.59 35.58
C VAL A 13 2.06 42.65 35.00
N VAL A 14 2.91 42.05 35.83
CA VAL A 14 3.92 41.09 35.38
C VAL A 14 3.28 39.85 34.75
N MET A 15 2.19 39.33 35.33
CA MET A 15 1.44 38.22 34.73
C MET A 15 0.83 38.61 33.39
N LEU A 16 0.23 39.79 33.25
CA LEU A 16 -0.34 40.23 31.97
C LEU A 16 0.72 40.40 30.88
N VAL A 17 1.89 40.93 31.22
CA VAL A 17 3.01 41.08 30.29
C VAL A 17 3.57 39.72 29.87
N LEU A 18 3.81 38.80 30.82
CA LEU A 18 4.25 37.44 30.51
C LEU A 18 3.23 36.67 29.66
N THR A 19 1.95 36.79 29.98
CA THR A 19 0.88 36.15 29.21
C THR A 19 0.79 36.74 27.81
N GLY A 20 0.93 38.06 27.66
CA GLY A 20 0.96 38.73 26.36
C GLY A 20 2.17 38.34 25.52
N LEU A 21 3.35 38.21 26.13
CA LEU A 21 4.57 37.75 25.46
C LEU A 21 4.46 36.28 25.03
N LEU A 22 3.94 35.40 25.89
CA LEU A 22 3.68 34.00 25.56
C LEU A 22 2.64 33.86 24.45
N ALA A 23 1.53 34.61 24.52
CA ALA A 23 0.52 34.62 23.48
C ALA A 23 1.09 35.14 22.16
N SER A 24 1.88 36.22 22.18
CA SER A 24 2.55 36.75 20.99
C SER A 24 3.58 35.78 20.42
N TRP A 25 4.30 35.05 21.26
CA TRP A 25 5.29 34.06 20.83
C TRP A 25 4.62 32.83 20.23
N ILE A 26 3.53 32.34 20.83
CA ILE A 26 2.70 31.26 20.29
C ILE A 26 2.04 31.68 18.97
N VAL A 27 1.40 32.86 18.91
CA VAL A 27 0.76 33.36 17.69
C VAL A 27 1.80 33.60 16.59
N GLY A 28 2.96 34.17 16.91
CA GLY A 28 4.06 34.36 15.95
C GLY A 28 4.66 33.03 15.47
N SER A 29 4.77 32.04 16.35
CA SER A 29 5.25 30.70 16.00
C SER A 29 4.26 29.94 15.11
N VAL A 30 2.95 30.10 15.35
CA VAL A 30 1.90 29.43 14.57
C VAL A 30 1.65 30.15 13.23
N GLN A 31 1.77 31.47 13.16
CA GLN A 31 1.69 32.22 11.88
C GLN A 31 2.95 32.11 11.01
N GLY A 32 4.12 31.83 11.61
CA GLY A 32 5.37 31.63 10.88
C GLY A 32 5.45 30.32 10.10
N ALA A 33 4.70 29.30 10.50
CA ALA A 33 4.66 28.00 9.83
C ALA A 33 3.39 27.84 9.00
N LYS A 34 3.33 28.49 7.82
CA LYS A 34 2.24 28.26 6.85
C LYS A 34 2.32 26.82 6.35
N VAL A 35 1.35 25.99 6.71
CA VAL A 35 1.27 24.60 6.26
C VAL A 35 0.61 24.53 4.89
N ALA A 36 1.32 23.95 3.91
CA ALA A 36 0.78 23.65 2.59
C ALA A 36 0.11 22.27 2.60
N TYR A 37 -1.15 22.21 2.22
CA TYR A 37 -1.87 20.95 2.04
C TYR A 37 -1.83 20.54 0.57
N VAL A 38 -1.58 19.26 0.32
CA VAL A 38 -1.41 18.69 -1.03
C VAL A 38 -2.17 17.38 -1.11
N ALA A 39 -2.90 17.16 -2.19
CA ALA A 39 -3.50 15.87 -2.50
C ALA A 39 -2.77 15.21 -3.67
N VAL A 40 -2.77 13.88 -3.71
CA VAL A 40 -2.44 13.12 -4.92
C VAL A 40 -3.74 12.62 -5.52
N ARG A 41 -4.00 12.93 -6.78
CA ARG A 41 -5.25 12.57 -7.46
C ARG A 41 -4.97 11.80 -8.73
N ALA A 42 -5.58 10.64 -8.87
CA ALA A 42 -5.68 9.97 -10.16
C ALA A 42 -6.47 10.86 -11.12
N ASP A 43 -6.09 10.87 -12.40
CA ASP A 43 -6.78 11.69 -13.41
C ASP A 43 -8.20 11.17 -13.70
N LYS A 44 -8.48 9.91 -13.34
CA LYS A 44 -9.78 9.24 -13.43
C LYS A 44 -9.90 8.10 -12.41
N SER A 45 -11.11 7.61 -12.22
CA SER A 45 -11.41 6.55 -11.25
C SER A 45 -11.14 5.14 -11.77
N GLU A 46 -11.05 4.93 -13.09
CA GLU A 46 -10.94 3.60 -13.71
C GLU A 46 -9.91 3.61 -14.84
N PHE A 47 -8.96 2.67 -14.80
CA PHE A 47 -7.93 2.47 -15.82
C PHE A 47 -8.01 1.06 -16.40
N GLY A 48 -8.00 0.95 -17.72
CA GLY A 48 -7.98 -0.27 -18.50
C GLY A 48 -6.63 -1.00 -18.54
N MET A 49 -6.68 -2.21 -19.08
CA MET A 49 -5.54 -3.13 -19.18
C MET A 49 -4.42 -2.68 -20.13
N ASP A 50 -4.61 -1.64 -20.95
CA ASP A 50 -3.60 -1.14 -21.90
C ASP A 50 -3.11 0.28 -21.63
N GLU A 51 -3.60 0.93 -20.58
CA GLU A 51 -3.26 2.34 -20.30
C GLU A 51 -2.39 2.49 -19.06
N ASN A 52 -1.57 3.53 -19.02
CA ASN A 52 -0.83 3.87 -17.80
C ASN A 52 -1.77 4.59 -16.84
N VAL A 53 -1.57 4.36 -15.55
CA VAL A 53 -2.24 5.13 -14.50
C VAL A 53 -1.59 6.50 -14.44
N THR A 54 -2.35 7.56 -14.73
CA THR A 54 -1.86 8.94 -14.65
C THR A 54 -2.48 9.65 -13.46
N PHE A 55 -1.67 10.48 -12.80
CA PHE A 55 -2.06 11.16 -11.58
C PHE A 55 -1.27 12.44 -11.40
N SER A 56 -1.77 13.32 -10.53
CA SER A 56 -1.16 14.62 -10.28
C SER A 56 -1.11 15.00 -8.80
N LEU A 57 -0.13 15.84 -8.47
CA LEU A 57 -0.07 16.53 -7.17
C LEU A 57 -0.84 17.84 -7.27
N VAL A 58 -1.86 17.98 -6.43
CA VAL A 58 -2.75 19.13 -6.44
C VAL A 58 -2.57 19.94 -5.15
N PRO A 59 -2.15 21.21 -5.23
CA PRO A 59 -2.13 22.09 -4.08
C PRO A 59 -3.57 22.35 -3.59
N LEU A 60 -3.84 22.06 -2.32
CA LEU A 60 -5.10 22.39 -1.66
C LEU A 60 -5.05 23.77 -1.00
N SER A 61 -3.84 24.26 -0.68
CA SER A 61 -3.61 25.61 -0.16
C SER A 61 -3.36 26.60 -1.29
N GLN A 62 -4.18 27.66 -1.37
CA GLN A 62 -4.07 28.68 -2.43
C GLN A 62 -2.92 29.69 -2.20
N ASP A 63 -2.59 29.97 -0.93
CA ASP A 63 -1.64 31.05 -0.56
C ASP A 63 -0.32 30.54 0.04
N VAL A 64 -0.03 29.24 -0.12
CA VAL A 64 1.17 28.61 0.43
C VAL A 64 1.91 27.91 -0.70
N GLN A 65 3.04 28.48 -1.10
CA GLN A 65 3.97 27.81 -2.00
C GLN A 65 4.74 26.74 -1.22
N PHE A 66 4.94 25.59 -1.85
CA PHE A 66 5.75 24.52 -1.29
C PHE A 66 6.69 23.93 -2.33
N THR A 67 7.73 23.28 -1.84
CA THR A 67 8.61 22.44 -2.64
C THR A 67 8.62 21.04 -2.02
N VAL A 68 8.49 20.02 -2.85
CA VAL A 68 8.59 18.61 -2.44
C VAL A 68 9.60 17.91 -3.33
N SER A 69 10.38 16.99 -2.75
CA SER A 69 11.33 16.14 -3.48
C SER A 69 11.39 14.75 -2.86
N GLY A 70 11.17 13.72 -3.67
CA GLY A 70 11.32 12.31 -3.31
C GLY A 70 12.68 11.74 -3.69
N GLU A 71 13.77 12.53 -3.58
CA GLU A 71 15.13 12.09 -3.97
C GLU A 71 15.76 11.09 -2.98
N HIS A 72 15.08 10.78 -1.87
CA HIS A 72 15.50 9.76 -0.92
C HIS A 72 14.74 8.46 -1.16
N ASP A 73 15.44 7.32 -1.01
CA ASP A 73 15.06 5.94 -1.41
C ASP A 73 13.74 5.37 -0.85
N SER A 74 12.90 6.17 -0.19
CA SER A 74 11.60 5.77 0.34
C SER A 74 10.58 6.93 0.39
N ALA A 75 10.81 7.99 -0.38
CA ALA A 75 9.92 9.15 -0.47
C ALA A 75 9.33 9.26 -1.88
N GLY A 76 8.01 9.31 -1.98
CA GLY A 76 7.31 9.32 -3.26
C GLY A 76 5.82 9.02 -3.12
N VAL A 77 5.19 8.69 -4.23
CA VAL A 77 3.81 8.18 -4.24
C VAL A 77 3.86 6.67 -4.32
N TYR A 78 3.45 6.03 -3.24
CA TYR A 78 3.27 4.59 -3.17
C TYR A 78 1.96 4.20 -3.84
N ILE A 79 1.94 3.07 -4.52
CA ILE A 79 0.76 2.53 -5.19
C ILE A 79 0.38 1.25 -4.48
N VAL A 80 -0.63 1.33 -3.61
CA VAL A 80 -0.96 0.25 -2.68
C VAL A 80 -2.25 -0.42 -3.13
N ARG A 81 -2.25 -1.74 -3.30
CA ARG A 81 -3.48 -2.49 -3.56
C ARG A 81 -4.32 -2.59 -2.29
N LEU A 82 -5.59 -2.21 -2.39
CA LEU A 82 -6.57 -2.33 -1.31
C LEU A 82 -7.18 -3.72 -1.30
N ALA A 83 -7.61 -4.17 -0.12
CA ALA A 83 -8.27 -5.45 0.01
C ALA A 83 -9.68 -5.38 -0.61
N ASP A 84 -10.06 -6.39 -1.38
CA ASP A 84 -11.31 -6.40 -2.14
C ASP A 84 -12.56 -6.54 -1.23
N ASP A 85 -12.38 -6.97 0.02
CA ASP A 85 -13.43 -7.18 1.03
C ASP A 85 -13.65 -5.96 1.96
N ILE A 86 -12.83 -4.90 1.82
CA ILE A 86 -12.92 -3.67 2.62
C ILE A 86 -13.39 -2.53 1.72
N ASP A 87 -14.41 -1.78 2.16
CA ASP A 87 -14.84 -0.56 1.47
C ASP A 87 -13.65 0.41 1.34
N PRO A 88 -13.24 0.81 0.11
CA PRO A 88 -12.11 1.70 -0.11
C PRO A 88 -12.17 3.01 0.68
N ASP A 89 -13.37 3.56 0.92
CA ASP A 89 -13.54 4.79 1.69
C ASP A 89 -13.09 4.62 3.17
N THR A 90 -13.06 3.38 3.70
CA THR A 90 -12.54 3.08 5.04
C THR A 90 -11.09 3.53 5.21
N TYR A 91 -10.29 3.46 4.15
CA TYR A 91 -8.88 3.88 4.16
C TYR A 91 -8.70 5.40 4.16
N LEU A 92 -9.78 6.17 4.04
CA LEU A 92 -9.76 7.64 4.16
C LEU A 92 -10.16 8.08 5.58
N ASP A 93 -11.08 7.35 6.21
CA ASP A 93 -11.73 7.77 7.45
C ASP A 93 -11.18 7.06 8.70
N ASP A 94 -10.65 5.84 8.58
CA ASP A 94 -10.12 5.06 9.72
C ASP A 94 -8.61 5.21 9.87
N SER A 95 -8.18 5.81 10.98
CA SER A 95 -6.77 5.97 11.33
C SER A 95 -5.99 4.66 11.40
N ASN A 96 -6.63 3.56 11.80
CA ASN A 96 -5.98 2.24 11.87
C ASN A 96 -5.75 1.69 10.46
N ALA A 97 -6.72 1.86 9.56
CA ALA A 97 -6.59 1.45 8.16
C ALA A 97 -5.45 2.23 7.47
N VAL A 98 -5.38 3.55 7.69
CA VAL A 98 -4.28 4.40 7.21
C VAL A 98 -2.94 3.98 7.81
N GLN A 99 -2.89 3.68 9.10
CA GLN A 99 -1.67 3.21 9.75
C GLN A 99 -1.19 1.88 9.16
N ASN A 100 -2.10 0.94 8.91
CA ASN A 100 -1.77 -0.33 8.26
C ASN A 100 -1.21 -0.12 6.86
N ILE A 101 -1.82 0.74 6.04
CA ILE A 101 -1.26 1.12 4.73
C ILE A 101 0.12 1.76 4.89
N SER A 102 0.31 2.65 5.88
CA SER A 102 1.61 3.28 6.09
C SER A 102 2.70 2.29 6.45
N VAL A 103 2.38 1.21 7.17
CA VAL A 103 3.33 0.15 7.51
C VAL A 103 3.61 -0.66 6.25
N ARG A 104 2.57 -1.16 5.57
CA ARG A 104 2.68 -1.97 4.35
C ARG A 104 3.45 -1.26 3.24
N ALA A 105 3.12 -0.01 2.95
CA ALA A 105 3.84 0.80 1.98
C ALA A 105 5.35 0.79 2.23
N ARG A 106 5.78 0.83 3.50
CA ARG A 106 7.20 0.89 3.87
C ARG A 106 7.87 -0.49 4.02
N SER A 107 7.10 -1.56 4.26
CA SER A 107 7.62 -2.90 4.53
C SER A 107 7.52 -3.86 3.34
N ASP A 108 6.46 -3.71 2.53
CA ASP A 108 6.06 -4.71 1.54
C ASP A 108 6.60 -4.37 0.14
N HIS A 109 7.51 -3.40 0.07
CA HIS A 109 8.16 -2.95 -1.15
C HIS A 109 7.17 -2.54 -2.24
N GLU A 110 6.05 -1.95 -1.86
CA GLU A 110 5.04 -1.44 -2.80
C GLU A 110 5.70 -0.53 -3.87
N PRO A 111 5.15 -0.48 -5.11
CA PRO A 111 5.66 0.42 -6.15
C PRO A 111 5.71 1.85 -5.65
N VAL A 112 6.88 2.46 -5.75
CA VAL A 112 7.08 3.88 -5.42
C VAL A 112 7.38 4.63 -6.69
N ILE A 113 6.59 5.66 -6.97
CA ILE A 113 6.91 6.66 -7.99
C ILE A 113 7.64 7.80 -7.29
N PRO A 114 8.95 7.97 -7.49
CA PRO A 114 9.70 9.06 -6.88
C PRO A 114 9.11 10.38 -7.36
N ILE A 115 8.91 11.31 -6.43
CA ILE A 115 8.46 12.67 -6.75
C ILE A 115 9.71 13.45 -7.19
N PRO A 116 9.85 13.88 -8.46
CA PRO A 116 10.90 14.81 -8.82
C PRO A 116 10.78 16.08 -8.01
N ARG A 117 11.87 16.84 -7.88
CA ARG A 117 11.82 18.14 -7.21
C ARG A 117 10.76 19.03 -7.88
N TYR A 118 9.68 19.29 -7.15
CA TYR A 118 8.51 20.02 -7.62
C TYR A 118 8.25 21.25 -6.78
N ASN A 119 7.88 22.35 -7.42
CA ASN A 119 7.49 23.60 -6.78
C ASN A 119 6.06 23.97 -7.21
N SER A 120 5.20 24.27 -6.24
CA SER A 120 3.78 24.53 -6.46
C SER A 120 3.46 25.88 -7.11
N SER A 121 4.46 26.70 -7.45
CA SER A 121 4.27 27.95 -8.21
C SER A 121 4.05 27.72 -9.72
N GLY A 122 4.30 26.51 -10.20
CA GLY A 122 4.10 26.12 -11.59
C GLY A 122 2.79 25.36 -11.83
N GLU A 123 2.71 24.71 -13.00
CA GLU A 123 1.62 23.80 -13.35
C GLU A 123 1.59 22.57 -12.44
N PRO A 124 0.40 21.95 -12.21
CA PRO A 124 0.30 20.70 -11.47
C PRO A 124 1.26 19.64 -12.01
N MET A 125 2.04 19.01 -11.12
CA MET A 125 2.95 17.95 -11.54
C MET A 125 2.16 16.70 -11.89
N ARG A 126 2.26 16.30 -13.17
CA ARG A 126 1.70 15.05 -13.68
C ARG A 126 2.73 13.93 -13.60
N MET A 127 2.28 12.76 -13.21
CA MET A 127 3.07 11.53 -13.07
C MET A 127 2.30 10.38 -13.69
N SER A 128 3.02 9.28 -13.94
CA SER A 128 2.42 8.08 -14.51
C SER A 128 3.07 6.82 -13.95
N TRP A 129 2.26 5.78 -13.77
CA TRP A 129 2.70 4.43 -13.45
C TRP A 129 2.29 3.47 -14.57
N ASN A 130 3.24 2.62 -14.98
CA ASN A 130 3.12 1.64 -16.06
C ASN A 130 2.50 0.30 -15.62
N ARG A 131 1.83 0.30 -14.45
CA ARG A 131 1.12 -0.86 -13.87
C ARG A 131 2.05 -2.02 -13.56
N THR A 132 3.24 -1.73 -13.05
CA THR A 132 4.17 -2.76 -12.61
C THR A 132 4.37 -2.76 -11.11
N ILE A 133 4.36 -3.96 -10.53
CA ILE A 133 4.68 -4.20 -9.13
C ILE A 133 6.05 -4.87 -9.00
N PRO A 134 6.85 -4.50 -8.00
CA PRO A 134 8.13 -5.15 -7.76
C PRO A 134 7.92 -6.41 -6.92
N GLN A 135 8.71 -7.45 -7.18
CA GLN A 135 8.81 -8.62 -6.32
C GLN A 135 10.27 -9.03 -6.21
N TYR A 136 10.66 -9.41 -4.98
CA TYR A 136 12.04 -9.78 -4.71
C TYR A 136 12.36 -11.13 -5.34
N ASP A 137 13.41 -11.17 -6.17
CA ASP A 137 13.96 -12.36 -6.77
C ASP A 137 15.35 -12.61 -6.15
N ALA A 138 15.42 -13.63 -5.31
CA ALA A 138 16.65 -14.01 -4.62
C ALA A 138 17.72 -14.56 -5.57
N GLU A 139 17.32 -15.19 -6.69
CA GLU A 139 18.26 -15.72 -7.69
C GLU A 139 18.94 -14.59 -8.46
N ARG A 140 18.20 -13.50 -8.71
CA ARG A 140 18.73 -12.29 -9.37
C ARG A 140 19.32 -11.28 -8.40
N GLY A 141 19.18 -11.50 -7.10
CA GLY A 141 19.72 -10.62 -6.06
C GLY A 141 19.06 -9.24 -6.03
N GLY A 142 17.79 -9.12 -6.42
CA GLY A 142 17.11 -7.83 -6.49
C GLY A 142 15.63 -7.92 -6.87
N TYR A 143 14.99 -6.76 -7.05
CA TYR A 143 13.59 -6.66 -7.45
C TYR A 143 13.41 -6.82 -8.95
N VAL A 144 12.44 -7.65 -9.33
CA VAL A 144 11.94 -7.79 -10.70
C VAL A 144 10.55 -7.19 -10.77
N TRP A 145 10.25 -6.51 -11.89
CA TRP A 145 8.99 -5.81 -12.09
C TRP A 145 8.03 -6.66 -12.92
N TYR A 146 6.83 -6.87 -12.39
CA TYR A 146 5.77 -7.70 -12.96
C TYR A 146 4.52 -6.87 -13.20
N LYS A 147 3.59 -7.32 -14.04
CA LYS A 147 2.32 -6.61 -14.24
C LYS A 147 1.41 -6.77 -13.02
N ALA A 148 0.80 -5.65 -12.61
CA ALA A 148 -0.24 -5.62 -11.59
C ALA A 148 -1.51 -6.33 -12.08
N THR A 149 -2.22 -6.98 -11.16
CA THR A 149 -3.53 -7.59 -11.39
C THR A 149 -4.65 -6.55 -11.34
N GLU A 150 -5.88 -6.97 -11.64
CA GLU A 150 -7.07 -6.16 -11.39
C GLU A 150 -7.21 -5.84 -9.89
N GLY A 151 -7.78 -4.68 -9.58
CA GLY A 151 -8.21 -4.35 -8.23
C GLY A 151 -8.34 -2.86 -7.97
N THR A 152 -8.68 -2.53 -6.73
CA THR A 152 -8.71 -1.15 -6.25
C THR A 152 -7.36 -0.78 -5.64
N TYR A 153 -6.82 0.37 -6.02
CA TYR A 153 -5.52 0.86 -5.62
C TYR A 153 -5.62 2.26 -5.01
N LEU A 154 -4.71 2.56 -4.09
CA LEU A 154 -4.55 3.86 -3.44
C LEU A 154 -3.20 4.48 -3.81
N LEU A 155 -3.23 5.73 -4.26
CA LEU A 155 -2.06 6.60 -4.36
C LEU A 155 -1.74 7.16 -2.97
N TYR A 156 -0.77 6.54 -2.30
CA TYR A 156 -0.38 6.87 -0.93
C TYR A 156 0.94 7.67 -0.92
N PRO A 157 0.91 9.01 -0.79
CA PRO A 157 2.13 9.80 -0.69
C PRO A 157 2.83 9.57 0.65
N VAL A 158 4.09 9.15 0.59
CA VAL A 158 4.98 9.08 1.75
C VAL A 158 6.12 10.05 1.53
N TYR A 159 6.37 10.85 2.55
CA TYR A 159 7.46 11.81 2.54
C TYR A 159 8.31 11.63 3.79
N GLN A 160 9.63 11.74 3.63
CA GLN A 160 10.54 11.73 4.77
C GLN A 160 10.48 13.09 5.46
N TRP A 161 10.17 13.09 6.75
CA TRP A 161 10.10 14.32 7.54
C TRP A 161 11.46 15.05 7.51
N GLU A 162 11.42 16.33 7.17
CA GLU A 162 12.58 17.23 7.21
C GLU A 162 12.24 18.45 8.08
N TYR A 163 13.22 18.95 8.84
CA TYR A 163 13.03 20.06 9.76
C TYR A 163 12.69 21.35 9.01
N GLY A 164 11.57 22.00 9.38
CA GLY A 164 11.09 23.22 8.73
C GLY A 164 10.13 22.98 7.55
N HIS A 165 9.80 21.73 7.23
CA HIS A 165 8.79 21.42 6.22
C HIS A 165 7.38 21.60 6.76
N ALA A 166 6.59 22.33 5.99
CA ALA A 166 5.22 22.65 6.29
C ALA A 166 4.24 21.96 5.33
N THR A 167 4.68 20.98 4.55
CA THR A 167 3.81 20.28 3.59
C THR A 167 3.12 19.09 4.25
N LYS A 168 1.80 18.99 4.11
CA LYS A 168 0.99 17.85 4.56
C LYS A 168 0.24 17.26 3.38
N PHE A 169 0.36 15.94 3.22
CA PHE A 169 -0.44 15.21 2.26
C PHE A 169 -1.79 14.82 2.83
N MET A 170 -2.84 15.02 2.03
CA MET A 170 -4.20 14.63 2.33
C MET A 170 -4.62 13.54 1.35
N LEU A 171 -5.16 12.45 1.87
CA LEU A 171 -5.83 11.45 1.06
C LEU A 171 -7.26 11.92 0.78
N GLU A 172 -7.71 11.73 -0.45
CA GLU A 172 -9.08 12.00 -0.87
C GLU A 172 -9.59 10.81 -1.68
N ARG A 173 -10.90 10.74 -1.93
CA ARG A 173 -11.46 9.69 -2.79
C ARG A 173 -10.82 9.64 -4.18
N ALA A 174 -10.39 10.79 -4.71
CA ALA A 174 -9.65 10.86 -5.98
C ALA A 174 -8.24 10.27 -5.92
N SER A 175 -7.72 9.91 -4.74
CA SER A 175 -6.48 9.14 -4.58
C SER A 175 -6.70 7.65 -4.79
N ILE A 176 -7.96 7.19 -4.81
CA ILE A 176 -8.35 5.80 -5.03
C ILE A 176 -8.77 5.64 -6.49
N PHE A 177 -8.32 4.57 -7.13
CA PHE A 177 -8.69 4.21 -8.49
C PHE A 177 -8.80 2.70 -8.65
N HIS A 178 -9.59 2.27 -9.62
CA HIS A 178 -9.70 0.89 -10.03
C HIS A 178 -8.83 0.65 -11.27
N LEU A 179 -8.11 -0.47 -11.27
CA LEU A 179 -7.36 -0.96 -12.41
C LEU A 179 -8.03 -2.24 -12.91
N ASP A 180 -8.46 -2.22 -14.16
CA ASP A 180 -9.01 -3.37 -14.90
C ASP A 180 -7.87 -4.23 -15.47
N GLY A 181 -8.08 -5.55 -15.56
CA GLY A 181 -7.06 -6.47 -16.04
C GLY A 181 -7.32 -7.93 -15.67
N LEU A 182 -6.25 -8.64 -15.30
CA LEU A 182 -6.38 -10.02 -14.83
C LEU A 182 -6.90 -10.02 -13.39
N ARG A 183 -8.15 -10.43 -13.20
CA ARG A 183 -8.68 -10.69 -11.87
C ARG A 183 -8.15 -12.00 -11.33
N VAL A 184 -7.65 -11.93 -10.09
CA VAL A 184 -7.12 -13.07 -9.36
C VAL A 184 -7.73 -13.09 -7.97
N ASP A 185 -8.67 -14.01 -7.78
CA ASP A 185 -9.23 -14.31 -6.47
C ASP A 185 -8.59 -15.57 -5.92
N HIS A 186 -8.46 -15.66 -4.60
CA HIS A 186 -7.99 -16.87 -3.96
C HIS A 186 -8.79 -17.19 -2.71
N ASP A 187 -8.97 -18.48 -2.50
CA ASP A 187 -9.51 -19.05 -1.28
C ASP A 187 -8.54 -20.08 -0.74
N ILE A 188 -8.37 -20.09 0.57
CA ILE A 188 -7.39 -20.91 1.25
C ILE A 188 -8.07 -21.61 2.40
N SER A 189 -7.98 -22.93 2.41
CA SER A 189 -8.54 -23.75 3.47
C SER A 189 -7.53 -24.77 3.99
N LEU A 190 -7.76 -25.20 5.22
CA LEU A 190 -7.01 -26.27 5.87
C LEU A 190 -8.01 -27.28 6.41
N ASP A 191 -8.03 -28.48 5.83
CA ASP A 191 -8.90 -29.58 6.27
C ASP A 191 -8.07 -30.86 6.44
N ASP A 192 -8.24 -31.57 7.55
CA ASP A 192 -7.55 -32.82 7.86
C ASP A 192 -6.03 -32.84 7.54
N SER A 193 -5.33 -31.75 7.86
CA SER A 193 -3.90 -31.56 7.56
C SER A 193 -3.58 -31.50 6.06
N VAL A 194 -4.50 -31.03 5.24
CA VAL A 194 -4.30 -30.70 3.82
C VAL A 194 -4.62 -29.22 3.62
N PHE A 195 -3.61 -28.47 3.20
CA PHE A 195 -3.74 -27.08 2.83
C PHE A 195 -4.18 -27.00 1.37
N THR A 196 -5.32 -26.38 1.11
CA THR A 196 -5.87 -26.21 -0.24
C THR A 196 -5.85 -24.74 -0.61
N VAL A 197 -5.23 -24.43 -1.74
CA VAL A 197 -5.29 -23.12 -2.38
C VAL A 197 -6.14 -23.25 -3.62
N ARG A 198 -7.26 -22.55 -3.65
CA ARG A 198 -8.08 -22.37 -4.84
C ARG A 198 -7.79 -20.98 -5.39
N THR A 199 -7.32 -20.90 -6.62
CA THR A 199 -7.09 -19.62 -7.32
C THR A 199 -8.03 -19.53 -8.51
N GLU A 200 -8.73 -18.41 -8.61
CA GLU A 200 -9.67 -18.13 -9.69
C GLU A 200 -9.14 -16.99 -10.53
N PHE A 201 -9.06 -17.24 -11.83
CA PHE A 201 -8.61 -16.30 -12.83
C PHE A 201 -9.78 -15.89 -13.69
N SER A 202 -9.96 -14.60 -13.92
CA SER A 202 -10.92 -14.11 -14.91
C SER A 202 -10.36 -12.93 -15.70
N LEU A 203 -10.81 -12.84 -16.95
CA LEU A 203 -10.47 -11.76 -17.87
C LEU A 203 -11.73 -10.95 -18.17
N PRO A 204 -11.61 -9.62 -18.34
CA PRO A 204 -12.75 -8.79 -18.72
C PRO A 204 -13.27 -9.20 -20.10
N GLU A 205 -14.57 -9.02 -20.35
CA GLU A 205 -15.25 -9.46 -21.58
C GLU A 205 -14.64 -8.88 -22.88
N GLY A 206 -13.90 -7.77 -22.77
CA GLY A 206 -13.19 -7.13 -23.89
C GLY A 206 -11.74 -7.58 -24.11
N ALA A 207 -11.18 -8.42 -23.23
CA ALA A 207 -9.82 -8.93 -23.40
C ALA A 207 -9.73 -9.98 -24.52
N GLY A 208 -8.50 -10.23 -25.01
CA GLY A 208 -8.23 -11.41 -25.85
C GLY A 208 -8.07 -12.67 -24.99
N PRO A 209 -8.38 -13.87 -25.52
CA PRO A 209 -8.06 -15.11 -24.82
C PRO A 209 -6.55 -15.23 -24.61
N MET A 210 -6.16 -15.82 -23.49
CA MET A 210 -4.75 -15.97 -23.14
C MET A 210 -4.47 -17.36 -22.56
N SER A 211 -3.31 -17.90 -22.91
CA SER A 211 -2.77 -19.14 -22.34
C SER A 211 -1.50 -18.79 -21.59
N GLY A 212 -1.34 -19.33 -20.38
CA GLY A 212 -0.19 -19.04 -19.55
C GLY A 212 0.24 -20.20 -18.67
N LEU A 213 1.47 -20.11 -18.17
CA LEU A 213 1.96 -20.98 -17.12
C LEU A 213 1.66 -20.33 -15.77
N PHE A 214 0.75 -20.91 -15.01
CA PHE A 214 0.58 -20.60 -13.62
C PHE A 214 1.64 -21.33 -12.80
N THR A 215 2.39 -20.58 -12.00
CA THR A 215 3.40 -21.14 -11.11
C THR A 215 3.25 -20.60 -9.70
N THR A 216 3.40 -21.47 -8.71
CA THR A 216 3.38 -21.08 -7.30
C THR A 216 4.64 -21.57 -6.62
N ILE A 217 5.20 -20.72 -5.77
CA ILE A 217 6.39 -20.99 -4.97
C ILE A 217 5.99 -20.92 -3.50
N LEU A 218 6.14 -22.06 -2.81
CA LEU A 218 6.06 -22.11 -1.36
C LEU A 218 7.47 -22.04 -0.76
N PRO A 219 7.85 -20.94 -0.06
CA PRO A 219 9.04 -20.92 0.77
C PRO A 219 8.84 -21.84 1.98
N ARG A 220 9.89 -22.57 2.37
CA ARG A 220 9.90 -23.30 3.65
C ARG A 220 10.69 -22.53 4.70
N ASN A 221 10.21 -22.60 5.94
CA ASN A 221 10.73 -22.07 7.21
C ASN A 221 12.10 -21.31 7.12
N PRO A 222 12.17 -20.03 7.57
CA PRO A 222 13.42 -19.27 7.67
C PRO A 222 14.54 -19.92 8.50
N ASP A 223 14.28 -20.97 9.28
CA ASP A 223 15.25 -21.58 10.19
C ASP A 223 16.26 -22.56 9.55
N THR A 224 16.14 -22.90 8.25
CA THR A 224 17.05 -23.85 7.60
C THR A 224 17.73 -23.26 6.35
N PHE A 225 19.03 -22.99 6.47
CA PHE A 225 19.93 -22.39 5.46
C PHE A 225 20.14 -23.20 4.16
N ASN A 226 19.45 -24.32 3.95
CA ASN A 226 19.63 -25.21 2.78
C ASN A 226 18.27 -25.80 2.33
N SER A 227 17.39 -24.97 1.77
CA SER A 227 16.03 -25.37 1.40
C SER A 227 15.82 -25.50 -0.11
N THR A 228 15.13 -26.57 -0.52
CA THR A 228 14.63 -26.77 -1.87
C THR A 228 13.22 -26.16 -1.96
N MET A 229 13.01 -25.21 -2.88
CA MET A 229 11.70 -24.61 -3.13
C MET A 229 10.75 -25.64 -3.74
N THR A 230 9.48 -25.64 -3.30
CA THR A 230 8.42 -26.46 -3.94
C THR A 230 7.70 -25.61 -4.97
N TYR A 231 7.69 -26.10 -6.21
CA TYR A 231 7.04 -25.47 -7.35
C TYR A 231 5.79 -26.27 -7.74
N HIS A 232 4.69 -25.57 -7.98
CA HIS A 232 3.57 -26.09 -8.77
C HIS A 232 3.58 -25.35 -10.11
N ASN A 233 3.35 -26.08 -11.20
CA ASN A 233 3.34 -25.53 -12.55
C ASN A 233 2.13 -26.11 -13.29
N GLU A 234 1.25 -25.26 -13.77
CA GLU A 234 0.02 -25.65 -14.47
C GLU A 234 -0.26 -24.71 -15.63
N THR A 235 -0.59 -25.27 -16.79
CA THR A 235 -1.02 -24.46 -17.93
C THR A 235 -2.48 -24.08 -17.74
N VAL A 236 -2.77 -22.78 -17.83
CA VAL A 236 -4.09 -22.21 -17.66
C VAL A 236 -4.51 -21.55 -18.96
N GLU A 237 -5.70 -21.91 -19.44
CA GLU A 237 -6.38 -21.26 -20.55
C GLU A 237 -7.44 -20.31 -19.99
N LEU A 238 -7.36 -19.03 -20.32
CA LEU A 238 -8.31 -18.01 -19.89
C LEU A 238 -9.12 -17.51 -21.08
N VAL A 239 -10.44 -17.61 -20.94
CA VAL A 239 -11.40 -17.14 -21.92
C VAL A 239 -12.07 -15.89 -21.36
N PRO A 240 -12.16 -14.79 -22.13
CA PRO A 240 -12.82 -13.56 -21.70
C PRO A 240 -14.24 -13.81 -21.19
N GLY A 241 -14.58 -13.20 -20.05
CA GLY A 241 -15.89 -13.38 -19.40
C GLY A 241 -16.11 -14.73 -18.71
N GLN A 242 -15.10 -15.61 -18.66
CA GLN A 242 -15.15 -16.86 -17.91
C GLN A 242 -14.17 -16.86 -16.75
N THR A 243 -14.50 -17.63 -15.71
CA THR A 243 -13.62 -17.90 -14.58
C THR A 243 -12.98 -19.26 -14.76
N THR A 244 -11.65 -19.30 -14.75
CA THR A 244 -10.87 -20.53 -14.70
C THR A 244 -10.34 -20.73 -13.29
N THR A 245 -10.61 -21.90 -12.71
CA THR A 245 -10.19 -22.24 -11.34
C THR A 245 -9.04 -23.23 -11.38
N VAL A 246 -7.96 -22.93 -10.67
CA VAL A 246 -6.87 -23.85 -10.36
C VAL A 246 -6.94 -24.21 -8.87
N THR A 247 -6.79 -25.49 -8.54
CA THR A 247 -6.76 -25.94 -7.15
C THR A 247 -5.46 -26.69 -6.88
N ILE A 248 -4.72 -26.25 -5.88
CA ILE A 248 -3.47 -26.86 -5.44
C ILE A 248 -3.62 -27.32 -4.00
N THR A 249 -3.13 -28.52 -3.71
CA THR A 249 -3.18 -29.11 -2.36
C THR A 249 -1.80 -29.48 -1.88
N TYR A 250 -1.51 -29.18 -0.62
CA TYR A 250 -0.25 -29.51 0.04
C TYR A 250 -0.50 -30.25 1.35
N PRO A 251 0.32 -31.25 1.70
CA PRO A 251 0.24 -31.88 3.01
C PRO A 251 0.72 -30.90 4.09
N ALA A 252 -0.10 -30.68 5.12
CA ALA A 252 0.26 -29.90 6.31
C ALA A 252 1.09 -30.72 7.33
N SER A 253 1.31 -32.03 7.09
CA SER A 253 1.99 -32.93 8.03
C SER A 253 3.51 -32.88 7.94
N GLY A 254 4.11 -32.38 9.00
CA GLY A 254 5.53 -32.44 9.40
C GLY A 254 5.69 -31.62 10.68
N SER A 255 6.83 -31.62 11.36
CA SER A 255 7.17 -30.63 12.41
C SER A 255 7.26 -29.17 11.89
N TYR A 256 6.58 -28.92 10.77
CA TYR A 256 6.85 -27.96 9.71
C TYR A 256 5.54 -27.58 8.97
N GLY A 257 4.36 -27.80 9.59
CA GLY A 257 3.06 -27.30 9.11
C GLY A 257 2.99 -25.77 9.08
N PRO A 258 1.98 -25.16 8.43
CA PRO A 258 2.03 -23.78 7.95
C PRO A 258 1.75 -22.80 9.10
N VAL A 259 2.75 -22.53 9.95
CA VAL A 259 2.62 -21.51 11.01
C VAL A 259 2.62 -20.11 10.39
N THR A 260 3.26 -19.92 9.24
CA THR A 260 3.15 -18.77 8.34
C THR A 260 3.84 -19.18 7.04
N THR A 261 3.20 -19.06 5.88
CA THR A 261 3.88 -19.41 4.61
C THR A 261 3.44 -18.45 3.53
N SER A 262 4.21 -17.38 3.34
CA SER A 262 4.00 -16.46 2.22
C SER A 262 4.06 -17.24 0.91
N MET A 263 3.04 -17.17 0.06
CA MET A 263 3.09 -17.80 -1.24
C MET A 263 3.32 -16.75 -2.31
N SER A 264 4.34 -16.96 -3.13
CA SER A 264 4.54 -16.18 -4.35
C SER A 264 3.89 -16.93 -5.49
N ALA A 265 3.03 -16.26 -6.25
CA ALA A 265 2.34 -16.84 -7.38
C ALA A 265 2.53 -15.97 -8.63
N PHE A 266 2.61 -16.62 -9.78
CA PHE A 266 2.85 -15.96 -11.04
C PHE A 266 2.01 -16.58 -12.13
N LEU A 267 1.48 -15.74 -13.03
CA LEU A 267 0.93 -16.18 -14.30
C LEU A 267 1.80 -15.63 -15.42
N ILE A 268 2.48 -16.52 -16.14
CA ILE A 268 3.41 -16.18 -17.23
C ILE A 268 2.68 -16.38 -18.56
N VAL A 269 2.42 -15.30 -19.28
CA VAL A 269 1.69 -15.28 -20.56
C VAL A 269 2.56 -14.61 -21.61
N GLY A 270 3.22 -15.41 -22.45
CA GLY A 270 4.20 -14.90 -23.40
C GLY A 270 5.32 -14.14 -22.70
N ASP A 271 5.51 -12.87 -23.05
CA ASP A 271 6.51 -11.97 -22.45
C ASP A 271 5.98 -11.20 -21.22
N ILE A 272 4.70 -11.40 -20.86
CA ILE A 272 4.07 -10.74 -19.72
C ILE A 272 4.02 -11.72 -18.56
N THR A 273 4.52 -11.30 -17.40
CA THR A 273 4.33 -12.05 -16.15
C THR A 273 3.54 -11.19 -15.18
N TYR A 274 2.40 -11.72 -14.74
CA TYR A 274 1.65 -11.20 -13.60
C TYR A 274 2.23 -11.82 -12.35
N ALA A 275 2.52 -10.98 -11.36
CA ALA A 275 2.84 -11.43 -10.02
C ALA A 275 1.65 -11.12 -9.12
N PHE A 276 1.36 -12.04 -8.23
CA PHE A 276 0.40 -11.86 -7.15
C PHE A 276 0.82 -12.78 -6.02
N GLY A 277 0.38 -12.49 -4.81
CA GLY A 277 0.71 -13.34 -3.70
C GLY A 277 -0.26 -13.18 -2.57
N PHE A 278 -0.04 -14.00 -1.57
CA PHE A 278 -0.75 -13.88 -0.33
C PHE A 278 0.18 -14.26 0.80
N TRP A 279 0.03 -13.58 1.92
CA TRP A 279 0.62 -13.97 3.19
C TRP A 279 -0.49 -14.57 4.04
N PRO A 280 -0.69 -15.90 3.99
CA PRO A 280 -1.56 -16.57 4.91
C PRO A 280 -0.82 -16.68 6.25
N TYR A 281 -1.46 -16.20 7.30
CA TYR A 281 -1.07 -16.53 8.66
C TYR A 281 -2.19 -17.37 9.27
N ILE A 282 -1.86 -18.60 9.64
CA ILE A 282 -2.81 -19.50 10.28
C ILE A 282 -2.78 -19.20 11.78
N ILE A 283 -3.86 -18.67 12.32
CA ILE A 283 -4.01 -18.51 13.76
C ILE A 283 -4.65 -19.78 14.30
N TYR A 284 -3.88 -20.52 15.08
CA TYR A 284 -4.41 -21.64 15.83
C TYR A 284 -5.09 -21.13 17.11
N ASP A 285 -6.42 -21.17 17.16
CA ASP A 285 -7.16 -20.87 18.38
C ASP A 285 -7.16 -22.10 19.29
N HIS A 286 -6.17 -22.15 20.19
CA HIS A 286 -6.05 -23.20 21.19
C HIS A 286 -7.22 -23.28 22.17
N VAL A 287 -8.08 -22.24 22.27
CA VAL A 287 -9.19 -22.20 23.23
C VAL A 287 -10.42 -22.92 22.68
N ASN A 288 -10.68 -22.83 21.38
CA ASN A 288 -11.84 -23.45 20.74
C ASN A 288 -11.52 -24.69 19.89
N ASN A 289 -10.24 -25.07 19.79
CA ASN A 289 -9.76 -26.14 18.91
C ASN A 289 -10.17 -25.93 17.44
N ASN A 290 -10.35 -24.67 17.06
CA ASN A 290 -10.67 -24.22 15.71
C ASN A 290 -9.41 -23.62 15.10
N THR A 291 -9.18 -23.91 13.81
CA THR A 291 -8.12 -23.27 13.04
C THR A 291 -8.76 -22.20 12.17
N GLU A 292 -8.40 -20.94 12.39
CA GLU A 292 -8.84 -19.83 11.56
C GLU A 292 -7.68 -19.45 10.62
N VAL A 293 -7.91 -19.56 9.32
CA VAL A 293 -6.96 -19.06 8.32
C VAL A 293 -7.30 -17.60 8.05
N ARG A 294 -6.35 -16.69 8.29
CA ARG A 294 -6.44 -15.30 7.85
C ARG A 294 -5.33 -15.02 6.86
N TYR A 295 -5.58 -14.13 5.90
CA TYR A 295 -4.58 -13.75 4.92
C TYR A 295 -4.60 -12.25 4.66
N VAL A 296 -3.44 -11.74 4.27
CA VAL A 296 -3.30 -10.42 3.65
C VAL A 296 -2.98 -10.66 2.18
N GLN A 297 -3.87 -10.16 1.31
CA GLN A 297 -3.70 -10.17 -0.13
C GLN A 297 -2.89 -8.92 -0.57
N TYR A 298 -1.97 -9.11 -1.51
CA TYR A 298 -1.24 -8.03 -2.18
C TYR A 298 -1.12 -8.31 -3.68
#